data_AF-B7FKP0-F1
#
_entry.id   AF-B7FKP0-F1
#
_cell.length_a   1.000
_cell.length_b   1.000
_cell.length_c   1.000
_cell.angle_alpha   90.00
_cell.angle_beta   90.00
_cell.angle_gamma   90.00
#
_symmetry.space_group_name_H-M   'P 1'
#
loop_
_entity.id
_entity.type
_entity.pdbx_description
1 polymer ?
#
loop_
_entity_poly.entity_id
_entity_poly.type
_entity_poly.pdbx_seq_one_letter_code
_entity_poly.pdbx_strand_id
1 'polypeptide(L)' 'MKIPLGIVGSPLEMVLQHTTALTQFPLVGPLLTPPVNVTTVAKVAVRAATVPVFPPGIIDVHGIQRYSQNKSK' A
#
# COMPACT_ATOMS: atom_id res chain seq x y z
N MET A 1 -22.78 -31.52 3.14
CA MET A 1 -21.49 -31.18 2.51
C MET A 1 -21.00 -29.86 3.10
N LYS A 2 -19.74 -29.76 3.53
CA LYS A 2 -19.15 -28.51 4.05
C LYS A 2 -18.35 -27.86 2.92
N ILE A 3 -18.83 -26.72 2.41
CA ILE A 3 -18.06 -25.92 1.45
C ILE A 3 -17.00 -25.17 2.26
N PRO A 4 -15.70 -25.30 1.94
CA PRO A 4 -14.66 -24.55 2.60
C PRO A 4 -14.89 -23.05 2.35
N LEU A 5 -14.82 -22.25 3.41
CA LEU A 5 -14.95 -20.78 3.33
C LEU A 5 -13.94 -20.17 2.36
N GLY A 6 -12.78 -20.82 2.19
CA GLY A 6 -11.79 -20.44 1.19
C GLY A 6 -12.32 -20.43 -0.24
N ILE A 7 -13.22 -21.34 -0.65
CA ILE A 7 -13.74 -21.38 -2.03
C ILE A 7 -14.69 -20.22 -2.33
N VAL A 8 -15.43 -19.75 -1.31
CA VAL A 8 -16.35 -18.62 -1.44
C VAL A 8 -15.62 -17.28 -1.28
N GLY A 9 -14.64 -17.22 -0.39
CA GLY A 9 -13.89 -15.99 -0.07
C GLY A 9 -12.73 -15.68 -1.02
N SER A 10 -12.04 -16.70 -1.54
CA SER A 10 -10.84 -16.47 -2.37
C SER A 10 -11.07 -15.73 -3.69
N PRO A 11 -12.21 -15.89 -4.40
CA PRO A 11 -12.50 -15.04 -5.55
C PRO A 11 -12.64 -13.56 -5.16
N LEU A 12 -13.30 -13.28 -4.04
CA LEU A 12 -13.49 -11.92 -3.52
C LEU A 12 -12.15 -11.32 -3.09
N GLU A 13 -11.33 -12.09 -2.40
CA GLU A 13 -10.00 -11.67 -1.96
C GLU A 13 -9.09 -11.33 -3.15
N MET A 14 -9.10 -12.17 -4.20
CA MET A 14 -8.33 -11.93 -5.42
C MET A 14 -8.78 -10.65 -6.14
N VAL A 15 -10.09 -10.38 -6.19
CA VAL A 15 -10.63 -9.13 -6.73
C VAL A 15 -10.14 -7.96 -5.90
N LEU A 16 -10.34 -7.99 -4.57
CA LEU A 16 -9.94 -6.93 -3.64
C LEU A 16 -8.44 -6.59 -3.72
N GLN A 17 -7.57 -7.59 -3.87
CA GLN A 17 -6.13 -7.37 -4.06
C GLN A 17 -5.76 -6.66 -5.37
N HIS A 18 -6.59 -6.78 -6.42
CA HIS A 18 -6.38 -6.11 -7.71
C HIS A 18 -7.11 -4.75 -7.82
N THR A 19 -7.78 -4.31 -6.74
CA THR A 19 -8.55 -3.06 -6.74
C THR A 19 -7.72 -1.80 -6.57
N THR A 20 -6.41 -1.81 -6.83
CA THR A 20 -5.56 -0.62 -6.79
C THR A 20 -6.16 0.55 -7.59
N ALA A 21 -6.83 0.28 -8.72
CA ALA A 21 -7.56 1.31 -9.47
C ALA A 21 -8.78 1.88 -8.73
N LEU A 22 -9.46 1.07 -7.91
CA LEU A 22 -10.61 1.53 -7.11
C LEU A 22 -10.18 2.44 -5.96
N THR A 23 -8.89 2.42 -5.57
CA THR A 23 -8.37 3.37 -4.58
C THR A 23 -8.40 4.83 -5.07
N GLN A 24 -8.56 5.05 -6.38
CA GLN A 24 -8.65 6.38 -6.99
C GLN A 24 -10.04 7.02 -6.87
N PHE A 25 -11.07 6.26 -6.46
CA PHE A 25 -12.40 6.83 -6.25
C PHE A 25 -12.48 7.52 -4.89
N PRO A 26 -13.04 8.74 -4.81
CA PRO A 26 -13.01 9.55 -3.59
C PRO A 26 -13.81 8.96 -2.42
N LEU A 27 -14.79 8.07 -2.69
CA LEU A 27 -15.64 7.48 -1.65
C LEU A 27 -15.15 6.11 -1.16
N VAL A 28 -14.66 5.27 -2.07
CA VAL A 28 -14.19 3.91 -1.72
C VAL A 28 -12.68 3.84 -1.53
N GLY A 29 -11.94 4.82 -2.05
CA GLY A 29 -10.50 4.90 -1.89
C GLY A 29 -10.05 4.96 -0.45
N PRO A 30 -10.57 5.89 0.37
CA PRO A 30 -10.20 5.98 1.78
C PRO A 30 -10.46 4.71 2.59
N LEU A 31 -11.45 3.90 2.20
CA LEU A 31 -11.79 2.63 2.83
C LEU A 31 -10.81 1.50 2.48
N LEU A 32 -10.19 1.57 1.30
CA LEU A 32 -9.28 0.55 0.78
C LEU A 32 -7.81 0.94 0.94
N THR A 33 -7.51 2.23 1.12
CA THR A 33 -6.14 2.71 1.38
C THR A 33 -5.74 2.43 2.83
N PRO A 34 -4.62 1.74 3.07
CA PRO A 34 -4.17 1.47 4.43
C PRO A 34 -3.71 2.76 5.12
N PRO A 35 -3.95 2.90 6.44
CA PRO A 35 -3.47 4.06 7.18
C PRO A 35 -1.94 4.11 7.22
N VAL A 36 -1.37 5.32 7.18
CA VAL A 36 0.08 5.55 7.27
C VAL A 36 0.41 6.60 8.34
N ASN A 37 1.53 6.40 9.03
CA ASN A 37 2.01 7.33 10.06
C ASN A 37 2.77 8.51 9.42
N VAL A 38 2.46 9.74 9.85
CA VAL A 38 3.10 10.97 9.34
C VAL A 38 4.62 10.99 9.55
N THR A 39 5.13 10.40 10.64
CA THR A 39 6.57 10.25 10.89
C THR A 39 7.21 9.36 9.83
N THR A 40 6.51 8.32 9.36
CA THR A 40 6.98 7.46 8.28
C THR A 40 7.03 8.21 6.96
N VAL A 41 6.02 9.02 6.66
CA VAL A 41 6.01 9.88 5.46
C VAL A 41 7.21 10.83 5.47
N ALA A 42 7.46 11.49 6.60
CA ALA A 42 8.61 12.40 6.75
C ALA A 42 9.95 11.69 6.53
N LYS A 43 10.14 10.49 7.10
CA LYS A 43 11.36 9.69 6.91
C LYS A 43 11.57 9.31 5.44
N VAL A 44 10.51 8.86 4.75
CA VAL A 44 10.60 8.50 3.34
C VAL A 44 10.86 9.73 2.47
N ALA A 45 10.24 10.87 2.78
CA ALA A 45 10.49 12.13 2.06
C ALA A 45 11.94 12.62 2.20
N VAL A 46 12.48 12.60 3.42
CA VAL A 46 13.89 12.94 3.66
C VAL A 46 14.81 11.97 2.91
N ARG A 47 14.51 10.67 2.93
CA ARG A 47 15.28 9.66 2.19
C ARG A 47 15.22 9.91 0.68
N ALA A 48 14.05 10.28 0.16
CA ALA A 48 13.88 10.59 -1.26
C ALA A 48 14.67 11.83 -1.70
N ALA A 49 14.80 12.83 -0.81
CA ALA A 49 15.58 14.02 -1.09
C ALA A 49 17.11 13.82 -0.96
N THR A 50 17.54 12.86 -0.14
CA THR A 50 18.97 12.69 0.22
C THR A 50 19.67 11.56 -0.53
N VAL A 51 18.94 10.50 -0.90
CA VAL A 51 19.52 9.29 -1.49
C VAL A 51 19.44 9.38 -3.01
N PRO A 52 20.59 9.41 -3.74
CA PRO A 52 20.60 9.58 -5.19
C PRO A 52 20.01 8.39 -5.97
N VAL A 53 19.90 7.21 -5.33
CA VAL A 53 19.30 6.00 -5.93
C VAL A 53 17.80 5.85 -5.59
N PHE A 54 17.20 6.85 -4.96
CA PHE A 54 15.78 6.82 -4.67
C PHE A 54 14.97 7.00 -5.97
N PRO A 55 13.94 6.17 -6.24
CA PRO A 55 13.22 6.24 -7.50
C PRO A 55 12.49 7.58 -7.65
N PRO A 56 12.64 8.26 -8.80
CA PRO A 56 11.93 9.50 -9.07
C PRO A 56 10.45 9.23 -9.34
N GLY A 57 9.59 10.20 -9.03
CA GLY A 57 8.15 10.16 -9.31
C GLY A 57 7.26 10.17 -8.08
N ILE A 58 6.01 9.77 -8.26
CA ILE A 58 4.99 9.76 -7.20
C ILE A 58 5.13 8.47 -6.39
N ILE A 59 5.18 8.62 -5.06
CA ILE A 59 5.16 7.50 -4.13
C ILE A 59 3.76 7.43 -3.51
N ASP A 60 3.09 6.29 -3.67
CA ASP A 60 1.79 6.04 -3.05
C ASP A 60 1.96 5.52 -1.60
N VAL A 61 0.85 5.36 -0.89
CA VAL A 61 0.84 4.85 0.50
C VAL A 61 1.51 3.47 0.63
N HIS A 62 1.37 2.59 -0.37
CA HIS A 62 2.04 1.28 -0.36
C HIS A 62 3.55 1.43 -0.58
N GLY A 63 3.98 2.32 -1.48
CA GLY A 63 5.38 2.69 -1.67
C GLY A 63 6.00 3.25 -0.39
N ILE A 64 5.29 4.13 0.33
CA ILE A 64 5.72 4.66 1.63
C ILE A 64 5.93 3.52 2.64
N GLN A 65 5.01 2.57 2.72
CA GLN A 65 5.18 1.39 3.59
C GLN A 65 6.40 0.56 3.18
N ARG A 66 6.63 0.34 1.88
CA ARG A 66 7.80 -0.40 1.37
C ARG A 66 9.12 0.30 1.69
N TYR A 67 9.22 1.61 1.44
CA TYR A 67 10.44 2.39 1.71
C TYR A 67 10.67 2.67 3.19
N SER A 68 9.63 2.58 4.02
CA SER A 68 9.73 2.64 5.48
C SER A 68 10.43 1.42 6.07
N GLN A 69 10.31 0.25 5.45
CA GLN A 69 10.86 -1.02 5.97
C GLN A 69 12.36 -1.18 5.69
N ASN A 70 13.12 -0.09 5.73
CA ASN A 70 14.58 -0.18 5.73
C ASN A 70 15.02 -0.66 7.12
N LYS A 71 15.00 -1.99 7.26
CA LYS A 71 15.73 -2.76 8.26
C LYS A 71 17.14 -2.19 8.34
N SER A 72 17.44 -1.59 9.50
CA SER A 72 18.81 -1.50 9.99
C SER A 72 19.44 -2.87 9.79
N LYS A 73 20.47 -2.94 8.96
CA LYS A 73 21.47 -3.99 9.06
C LYS A 73 22.76 -3.29 9.44
#